data_AF-A0A2T6DSH7-F1
#
_entry.id   AF-A0A2T6DSH7-F1
#
_cell.length_a   1.000
_cell.length_b   1.000
_cell.length_c   1.000
_cell.angle_alpha   90.00
_cell.angle_beta   90.00
_cell.angle_gamma   90.00
#
_symmetry.space_group_name_H-M   'P 1'
#
loop_
_entity.id
_entity.type
_entity.pdbx_description
1 polymer ?
#
loop_
_entity_poly.entity_id
_entity_poly.type
_entity_poly.pdbx_seq_one_letter_code
_entity_poly.pdbx_strand_id
1 'polypeptide(L)' 'MALAASAGKVDPKKVYGKIQFVSSFPDYKVKAVSSFPDLKVKVVTSFADSPGEWQIVTSFPDYKIQMVDSFPDFTIQFE' A
#
# COMPACT_ATOMS: atom_id res chain seq x y z
N MET A 1 -17.40 20.11 -8.34
CA MET A 1 -17.43 19.78 -6.91
C MET A 1 -16.82 18.39 -6.73
N ALA A 2 -15.53 18.34 -6.43
CA ALA A 2 -14.87 17.16 -5.87
C ALA A 2 -13.81 17.75 -4.94
N LEU A 3 -14.11 17.76 -3.65
CA LEU A 3 -13.15 18.12 -2.62
C LEU A 3 -12.02 17.09 -2.73
N ALA A 4 -10.89 17.49 -3.29
CA ALA A 4 -9.63 16.82 -3.00
C ALA A 4 -9.40 17.04 -1.51
N ALA A 5 -9.82 16.06 -0.71
CA ALA A 5 -9.51 16.02 0.71
C ALA A 5 -8.00 16.27 0.81
N SER A 6 -7.61 17.27 1.60
CA SER A 6 -6.23 17.49 1.97
C SER A 6 -5.75 16.21 2.66
N ALA A 7 -5.15 15.31 1.90
CA ALA A 7 -4.54 14.12 2.44
C ALA A 7 -3.35 14.60 3.27
N GLY A 8 -3.52 14.58 4.60
CA GLY A 8 -2.36 14.52 5.48
C GLY A 8 -1.44 13.43 4.91
N LYS A 9 -0.16 13.77 4.68
CA LYS A 9 0.82 12.88 4.05
C LYS A 9 0.60 11.45 4.56
N VAL A 10 0.20 10.54 3.67
CA VAL A 10 0.13 9.11 4.01
C VAL A 10 1.54 8.74 4.43
N ASP A 11 1.71 8.25 5.66
CA ASP A 11 2.99 7.71 6.12
C ASP A 11 3.08 6.26 5.63
N PRO A 12 3.88 5.94 4.59
CA PRO A 12 3.90 4.61 3.99
C PRO A 12 4.32 3.53 5.01
N LYS A 13 5.13 3.92 5.99
CA LYS A 13 5.58 3.07 7.10
C LYS A 13 4.44 2.57 8.01
N LYS A 14 3.24 3.17 7.95
CA LYS A 14 2.07 2.72 8.70
C LYS A 14 1.21 1.71 7.92
N VAL A 15 1.51 1.52 6.63
CA VAL A 15 0.82 0.56 5.77
C VAL A 15 1.55 -0.78 5.86
N TYR A 16 1.18 -1.58 6.85
CA TYR A 16 1.65 -2.95 7.08
C TYR A 16 0.48 -3.81 7.59
N GLY A 17 0.65 -5.13 7.63
CA GLY A 17 -0.41 -6.06 8.05
C GLY A 17 -1.04 -6.80 6.87
N LYS A 18 -2.35 -7.06 6.96
CA LYS A 18 -3.10 -7.79 5.92
C LYS A 18 -3.48 -6.85 4.77
N ILE A 19 -2.94 -7.14 3.60
CA ILE A 19 -3.14 -6.34 2.40
C ILE A 19 -3.97 -7.13 1.40
N GLN A 20 -4.99 -6.49 0.83
CA GLN A 20 -5.72 -7.02 -0.30
C GLN A 20 -5.50 -6.14 -1.53
N PHE A 21 -5.07 -6.75 -2.63
CA PHE A 21 -5.02 -6.06 -3.91
C PHE A 21 -6.42 -5.97 -4.53
N VAL A 22 -6.81 -4.76 -4.92
CA VAL A 22 -8.12 -4.49 -5.53
C VAL A 22 -7.96 -3.61 -6.77
N SER A 23 -8.89 -3.76 -7.73
CA SER A 23 -8.96 -2.91 -8.92
C SER A 23 -9.87 -1.69 -8.74
N SER A 24 -10.69 -1.65 -7.69
CA SER A 24 -11.68 -0.58 -7.46
C SER A 24 -11.92 -0.38 -5.97
N PHE A 25 -12.25 0.87 -5.60
CA PHE A 25 -12.44 1.30 -4.20
C PHE A 25 -11.27 0.94 -3.26
N PRO A 26 -10.01 1.28 -3.62
CA PRO A 26 -8.88 1.09 -2.71
C PRO A 26 -8.89 2.12 -1.59
N ASP A 27 -8.17 1.79 -0.52
CA ASP A 27 -7.79 2.75 0.52
C ASP A 27 -6.57 3.57 0.06
N TYR A 28 -5.60 2.93 -0.62
CA TYR A 28 -4.41 3.58 -1.16
C TYR A 28 -4.07 3.12 -2.59
N LYS A 29 -3.55 4.06 -3.38
CA LYS A 29 -2.96 3.80 -4.69
C LYS A 29 -1.45 3.74 -4.56
N VAL A 30 -0.87 2.65 -5.04
CA VAL A 30 0.55 2.38 -4.89
C VAL A 30 1.17 2.10 -6.24
N LYS A 31 2.42 2.56 -6.42
CA LYS A 31 3.22 2.21 -7.60
C LYS A 31 4.43 1.39 -7.19
N ALA A 32 4.64 0.25 -7.86
CA ALA A 32 5.86 -0.51 -7.72
C ALA A 32 7.00 0.15 -8.52
N VAL A 33 8.14 0.40 -7.87
CA VAL A 33 9.34 0.96 -8.47
C VAL A 33 10.56 0.11 -8.13
N SER A 34 11.58 0.16 -8.98
CA SER A 34 12.83 -0.58 -8.78
C SER A 34 13.90 0.20 -8.02
N SER A 35 13.72 1.51 -7.81
CA SER A 35 14.72 2.37 -7.17
C SER A 35 14.05 3.56 -6.49
N PHE A 36 14.64 4.01 -5.37
CA PHE A 36 14.15 5.09 -4.52
C PHE A 36 12.67 4.98 -4.11
N PRO A 37 12.21 3.80 -3.61
CA PRO A 37 10.85 3.68 -3.11
C PRO A 37 10.65 4.47 -1.81
N ASP A 38 9.41 4.85 -1.52
CA ASP A 38 9.04 5.40 -0.22
C ASP A 38 8.99 4.31 0.87
N LEU A 39 8.62 3.08 0.49
CA LEU A 39 8.55 1.92 1.37
C LEU A 39 9.10 0.67 0.69
N LYS A 40 9.96 -0.07 1.39
CA LYS A 40 10.32 -1.43 0.98
C LYS A 40 9.31 -2.40 1.56
N VAL A 41 8.72 -3.21 0.70
CA VAL A 41 7.68 -4.16 1.05
C VAL A 41 8.24 -5.57 0.94
N LYS A 42 8.15 -6.31 2.04
CA LYS A 42 8.44 -7.73 2.10
C LYS A 42 7.13 -8.49 2.25
N VAL A 43 6.86 -9.39 1.31
CA VAL A 43 5.66 -10.23 1.39
C VAL A 43 5.94 -11.38 2.37
N VAL A 44 5.15 -11.44 3.44
CA VAL A 44 5.25 -12.46 4.49
C VAL A 44 3.99 -13.32 4.50
N THR A 45 4.14 -14.57 4.96
CA THR A 45 3.02 -15.51 5.07
C THR A 45 2.29 -15.45 6.41
N SER A 46 2.91 -14.86 7.44
CA SER A 46 2.35 -14.65 8.78
C SER A 46 3.09 -13.53 9.51
N PHE A 47 2.44 -12.90 10.50
CA PHE A 47 3.03 -11.89 11.40
C PHE A 47 3.58 -10.66 10.68
N ALA A 48 2.70 -9.97 9.94
CA ALA A 48 3.01 -8.70 9.30
C ALA A 48 2.90 -7.54 10.31
N ASP A 49 3.75 -7.57 11.35
CA ASP A 49 3.65 -6.68 12.51
C ASP A 49 4.58 -5.45 12.40
N SER A 50 5.45 -5.41 11.39
CA SER A 50 6.43 -4.34 11.18
C SER A 50 6.19 -3.51 9.91
N PRO A 51 6.64 -2.24 9.86
CA PRO A 51 6.58 -1.41 8.66
C PRO A 51 7.16 -2.11 7.42
N GLY A 52 6.37 -2.19 6.35
CA GLY A 52 6.77 -2.84 5.10
C GLY A 52 6.53 -4.35 5.06
N GLU A 53 6.07 -4.99 6.13
CA GLU A 53 5.67 -6.40 6.08
C GLU A 53 4.21 -6.50 5.62
N TRP A 54 3.99 -7.16 4.49
CA TRP A 54 2.67 -7.29 3.88
C TRP A 54 2.27 -8.75 3.82
N GLN A 55 1.15 -9.08 4.45
CA GLN A 55 0.50 -10.38 4.31
C GLN A 55 -0.62 -10.26 3.29
N ILE A 56 -0.46 -10.87 2.12
CA ILE A 56 -1.48 -10.77 1.07
C ILE A 56 -2.65 -11.68 1.40
N VAL A 57 -3.85 -11.12 1.49
CA VAL A 57 -5.09 -11.84 1.81
C VAL A 57 -6.18 -11.52 0.79
N THR A 58 -7.18 -12.41 0.69
CA THR A 58 -8.36 -12.23 -0.16
C THR A 58 -9.61 -11.83 0.63
N SER A 59 -9.55 -11.85 1.96
CA SER A 59 -10.68 -11.51 2.85
C SER A 59 -10.17 -10.96 4.17
N PHE A 60 -10.95 -10.04 4.76
CA PHE A 60 -10.62 -9.31 5.99
C PHE A 60 -9.24 -8.63 5.96
N PRO A 61 -8.95 -7.80 4.94
CA PRO A 61 -7.73 -6.99 4.93
C PRO A 61 -7.80 -5.86 5.95
N ASP A 62 -6.63 -5.43 6.41
CA ASP A 62 -6.47 -4.16 7.12
C ASP A 62 -6.48 -3.00 6.12
N TYR A 63 -5.88 -3.19 4.93
CA TYR A 63 -5.86 -2.18 3.86
C TYR A 63 -6.09 -2.79 2.46
N LYS A 64 -6.81 -2.05 1.62
CA LYS A 64 -6.97 -2.34 0.19
C LYS A 64 -6.04 -1.48 -0.64
N ILE A 65 -5.16 -2.12 -1.40
CA ILE A 65 -4.18 -1.45 -2.25
C ILE A 65 -4.56 -1.64 -3.71
N GLN A 66 -4.54 -0.54 -4.47
CA GLN A 66 -4.60 -0.60 -5.93
C GLN A 66 -3.23 -0.28 -6.51
N MET A 67 -2.73 -1.15 -7.38
CA MET A 67 -1.53 -0.88 -8.17
C MET A 67 -1.86 0.07 -9.31
N VAL A 68 -1.13 1.19 -9.40
CA VAL A 68 -1.30 2.21 -10.45
C VAL A 68 0.03 2.65 -11.02
N ASP A 69 0.03 3.07 -12.29
CA ASP A 69 1.22 3.65 -12.94
C ASP A 69 1.33 5.16 -12.79
N SER A 70 0.20 5.84 -12.58
CA SER A 70 0.10 7.30 -12.53
C SER A 70 -0.72 7.75 -11.31
N PHE A 71 -0.30 8.87 -10.72
CA PHE A 71 -0.89 9.45 -9.50
C PHE A 71 -0.98 8.46 -8.31
N PRO A 72 0.11 7.76 -7.94
CA PRO A 72 0.14 6.98 -6.71
C PRO A 72 0.15 7.90 -5.48
N ASP A 73 -0.37 7.41 -4.36
CA ASP A 73 -0.22 8.04 -3.05
C ASP A 73 1.21 7.87 -2.52
N PHE A 74 1.82 6.71 -2.75
CA PHE A 74 3.24 6.43 -2.45
C PHE A 74 3.80 5.29 -3.32
N THR A 75 5.12 5.18 -3.34
CA THR A 75 5.85 4.16 -4.11
C THR A 75 6.38 3.05 -3.20
N ILE A 76 6.34 1.82 -3.70
CA ILE A 76 6.92 0.67 -3.00
C ILE A 76 7.95 -0.04 -3.87
N GLN A 77 8.86 -0.75 -3.22
CA GLN A 77 9.69 -1.76 -3.86
C GLN A 77 9.46 -3.09 -3.17
N PHE A 78 9.15 -4.12 -3.94
CA PHE A 78 9.10 -5.47 -3.40
C PHE A 78 10.52 -5.99 -3.16
N GLU A 79 10.75 -6.54 -1.98
CA GLU A 79 11.98 -7.22 -1.54
C GLU A 79 11.71 -8.70 -1.26
#